data_AF-A0A9X3N4U0-F1
#
_entry.id   AF-A0A9X3N4U0-F1
#
_cell.length_a   1.000
_cell.length_b   1.000
_cell.length_c   1.000
_cell.angle_alpha   90.00
_cell.angle_beta   90.00
_cell.angle_gamma   90.00
#
_symmetry.space_group_name_H-M   'P 1'
#
loop_
_entity.id
_entity.type
_entity.pdbx_description
1 polymer ?
#
loop_
_entity_poly.entity_id
_entity_poly.type
_entity_poly.pdbx_seq_one_letter_code
_entity_poly.pdbx_strand_id
1 'polypeptide(L)'
;MTGETEGGSAAVGAWQWDVALSFAGSQREYVEQVAAALKATGVSCFYDADEQIDMWGKYLAEELPAIYSERAATVVVFVSADYAARDWTRHERRAALNRAVRERREYVLPAAFDDTPLPGLLSDMVAIDLRRRTPQQFAVMVAEKLATLGITARPLPANSGARPIFRREELAGARVLKVAKDSGKVALCTLHGDGSLLERWLPLSPDDAATDGEVRDGGWSVVEEGRLQIVVGNYWLHLSADPSGLHRGVEALILGRVTVRRETFAAVLVDPRPLPTAEAWMAMKLGERGVRRSLVCWEGGALDERHLFRADTRSRPGTWKAGDRDLVVRVGKWTLTTRPYRNVPGVWLGTERTSADGPDDGFALVRYAPTEAPHHLLPSEPHDDPAASAPRREDARA
;
A
#
# COMPACT_ATOMS: atom_id res chain seq x y z
N MET A 1 21.61 -21.04 -49.06
CA MET A 1 22.43 -21.25 -47.85
C MET A 1 22.33 -19.96 -47.05
N THR A 2 21.74 -19.86 -45.87
CA THR A 2 21.04 -20.78 -44.98
C THR A 2 20.07 -19.86 -44.21
N GLY A 3 18.77 -20.02 -44.44
CA GLY A 3 17.75 -19.31 -43.66
C GLY A 3 17.55 -20.06 -42.36
N GLU A 4 17.87 -19.41 -41.25
CA GLU A 4 17.67 -19.93 -39.91
C GLU A 4 16.17 -20.02 -39.61
N THR A 5 15.73 -21.22 -39.27
CA THR A 5 14.43 -21.52 -38.68
C THR A 5 14.37 -20.96 -37.26
N GLU A 6 13.76 -19.79 -37.09
CA GLU A 6 13.23 -19.38 -35.78
C GLU A 6 11.98 -20.21 -35.48
N GLY A 7 12.12 -21.13 -34.52
CA GLY A 7 11.01 -21.85 -33.92
C GLY A 7 10.10 -20.86 -33.20
N GLY A 8 8.87 -20.74 -33.70
CA GLY A 8 7.81 -19.97 -33.05
C GLY A 8 7.52 -20.52 -31.66
N SER A 9 7.96 -19.78 -30.63
CA SER A 9 7.42 -19.90 -29.29
C SER A 9 5.98 -19.40 -29.32
N ALA A 10 5.01 -20.31 -29.15
CA ALA A 10 3.59 -19.99 -29.06
C ALA A 10 3.37 -18.91 -27.99
N ALA A 11 2.76 -17.80 -28.38
CA ALA A 11 2.36 -16.73 -27.48
C ALA A 11 1.36 -17.27 -26.43
N VAL A 12 1.76 -17.27 -25.16
CA VAL A 12 0.89 -17.62 -24.03
C VAL A 12 -0.18 -16.53 -23.90
N GLY A 13 -1.45 -16.92 -24.06
CA GLY A 13 -2.59 -16.00 -24.07
C GLY A 13 -2.71 -15.20 -22.77
N ALA A 14 -2.87 -13.88 -22.90
CA ALA A 14 -2.99 -12.93 -21.81
C ALA A 14 -4.34 -13.07 -21.07
N TRP A 15 -4.39 -13.84 -19.99
CA TRP A 15 -5.55 -13.86 -19.09
C TRP A 15 -5.79 -12.46 -18.47
N GLN A 16 -7.06 -12.13 -18.23
CA GLN A 16 -7.45 -10.85 -17.60
C GLN A 16 -7.14 -10.87 -16.09
N TRP A 17 -7.27 -12.03 -15.46
CA TRP A 17 -6.97 -12.23 -14.03
C TRP A 17 -6.05 -13.42 -13.81
N ASP A 18 -5.13 -13.30 -12.85
CA ASP A 18 -4.25 -14.39 -12.41
C ASP A 18 -5.03 -15.41 -11.58
N VAL A 19 -6.03 -14.95 -10.82
CA VAL A 19 -6.90 -15.82 -10.02
C VAL A 19 -8.31 -15.29 -9.94
N ALA A 20 -9.31 -16.16 -10.07
CA ALA A 20 -10.69 -15.80 -9.74
C ALA A 20 -11.11 -16.45 -8.42
N LEU A 21 -11.85 -15.70 -7.60
CA LEU A 21 -12.32 -16.16 -6.29
C LEU A 21 -13.79 -16.57 -6.39
N SER A 22 -14.06 -17.86 -6.28
CA SER A 22 -15.43 -18.42 -6.33
C SER A 22 -15.90 -18.82 -4.93
N PHE A 23 -16.89 -18.13 -4.40
CA PHE A 23 -17.36 -18.29 -3.02
C PHE A 23 -18.87 -18.06 -2.91
N ALA A 24 -19.47 -18.47 -1.79
CA ALA A 24 -20.86 -18.15 -1.47
C ALA A 24 -20.92 -16.87 -0.64
N GLY A 25 -22.02 -16.13 -0.74
CA GLY A 25 -22.15 -14.82 -0.09
C GLY A 25 -21.88 -14.82 1.42
N SER A 26 -22.07 -15.95 2.12
CA SER A 26 -21.77 -16.08 3.56
C SER A 26 -20.27 -16.06 3.88
N GLN A 27 -19.38 -16.32 2.91
CA GLN A 27 -17.93 -16.24 3.07
C GLN A 27 -17.33 -14.89 2.65
N ARG A 28 -18.17 -13.90 2.29
CA ARG A 28 -17.74 -12.63 1.69
C ARG A 28 -16.63 -11.92 2.48
N GLU A 29 -16.80 -11.76 3.79
CA GLU A 29 -15.83 -11.06 4.65
C GLU A 29 -14.44 -11.71 4.61
N TYR A 30 -14.39 -13.05 4.64
CA TYR A 30 -13.12 -13.78 4.55
C TYR A 30 -12.48 -13.58 3.18
N VAL A 31 -13.27 -13.71 2.11
CA VAL A 31 -12.77 -13.67 0.73
C VAL A 31 -12.34 -12.26 0.33
N GLU A 32 -13.00 -11.22 0.82
CA GLU A 32 -12.59 -9.83 0.63
C GLU A 32 -11.19 -9.58 1.21
N GLN A 33 -10.93 -10.10 2.41
CA GLN A 33 -9.60 -9.99 3.03
C GLN A 33 -8.54 -10.81 2.28
N VAL A 34 -8.91 -11.95 1.69
CA VAL A 34 -8.03 -12.71 0.78
C VAL A 34 -7.73 -11.89 -0.47
N ALA A 35 -8.75 -11.31 -1.11
CA ALA A 35 -8.62 -10.50 -2.32
C ALA A 35 -7.72 -9.28 -2.09
N ALA A 36 -7.95 -8.54 -1.00
CA ALA A 36 -7.12 -7.41 -0.62
C ALA A 36 -5.66 -7.82 -0.36
N ALA A 37 -5.44 -8.97 0.30
CA ALA A 37 -4.10 -9.49 0.54
C ALA A 37 -3.40 -9.95 -0.74
N LEU A 38 -4.12 -10.58 -1.67
CA LEU A 38 -3.60 -10.98 -2.99
C LEU A 38 -3.23 -9.76 -3.84
N LYS A 39 -4.09 -8.75 -3.89
CA LYS A 39 -3.82 -7.48 -4.59
C LYS A 39 -2.59 -6.77 -4.01
N ALA A 40 -2.43 -6.79 -2.69
CA ALA A 40 -1.25 -6.23 -2.03
C ALA A 40 0.05 -6.99 -2.39
N THR A 41 -0.04 -8.22 -2.88
CA THR A 41 1.09 -9.01 -3.39
C THR A 41 1.32 -8.88 -4.89
N GLY A 42 0.52 -8.05 -5.60
CA GLY A 42 0.63 -7.85 -7.05
C GLY A 42 -0.18 -8.85 -7.89
N VAL A 43 -0.93 -9.76 -7.27
CA VAL A 43 -1.76 -10.75 -7.97
C VAL A 43 -3.05 -10.08 -8.45
N SER A 44 -3.32 -10.14 -9.76
CA SER A 44 -4.59 -9.71 -10.32
C SER A 44 -5.68 -10.72 -9.97
N CYS A 45 -6.62 -10.35 -9.09
CA CYS A 45 -7.71 -11.23 -8.69
C CYS A 45 -9.09 -10.71 -9.10
N PHE A 46 -9.92 -11.58 -9.68
CA PHE A 46 -11.34 -11.31 -9.87
C PHE A 46 -12.09 -11.53 -8.56
N TYR A 47 -12.70 -10.46 -8.04
CA TYR A 47 -13.59 -10.45 -6.87
C TYR A 47 -14.89 -9.71 -7.24
N ASP A 48 -16.02 -10.38 -7.08
CA ASP A 48 -17.33 -9.94 -7.59
C ASP A 48 -17.76 -8.54 -7.11
N ALA A 49 -17.35 -8.13 -5.91
CA ALA A 49 -17.75 -6.87 -5.30
C ALA A 49 -16.96 -5.66 -5.83
N ASP A 50 -15.73 -5.87 -6.30
CA ASP A 50 -14.87 -4.81 -6.83
C ASP A 50 -15.27 -4.42 -8.26
N GLU A 51 -15.96 -5.31 -8.95
CA GLU A 51 -16.40 -5.15 -10.35
C GLU A 51 -17.86 -4.66 -10.44
N GLN A 52 -18.43 -4.14 -9.34
CA GLN A 52 -19.84 -3.75 -9.27
C GLN A 52 -20.28 -2.76 -10.36
N ILE A 53 -19.40 -1.86 -10.78
CA ILE A 53 -19.67 -0.89 -11.85
C ILE A 53 -19.65 -1.58 -13.22
N ASP A 54 -18.67 -2.45 -13.47
CA ASP A 54 -18.51 -3.17 -14.75
C ASP A 54 -19.51 -4.32 -14.94
N MET A 55 -20.07 -4.82 -13.84
CA MET A 55 -21.10 -5.86 -13.77
C MET A 55 -22.53 -5.29 -13.71
N TRP A 56 -22.69 -3.96 -13.59
CA TRP A 56 -24.00 -3.32 -13.55
C TRP A 56 -24.75 -3.55 -14.87
N GLY A 57 -25.89 -4.24 -14.79
CA GLY A 57 -26.76 -4.53 -15.93
C GLY A 57 -26.45 -5.85 -16.65
N LYS A 58 -25.43 -6.60 -16.20
CA LYS A 58 -25.09 -7.94 -16.71
C LYS A 58 -25.64 -9.03 -15.79
N TYR A 59 -26.07 -10.15 -16.37
CA TYR A 59 -26.45 -11.32 -15.58
C TYR A 59 -25.19 -12.02 -15.05
N LEU A 60 -24.99 -11.96 -13.74
CA LEU A 60 -23.84 -12.61 -13.06
C LEU A 60 -23.74 -14.11 -13.38
N ALA A 61 -24.88 -14.77 -13.62
CA ALA A 61 -24.92 -16.19 -13.99
C ALA A 61 -24.29 -16.48 -15.38
N GLU A 62 -24.31 -15.51 -16.29
CA GLU A 62 -23.84 -15.66 -17.68
C GLU A 62 -22.36 -15.27 -17.83
N GLU A 63 -21.88 -14.28 -17.08
CA GLU A 63 -20.48 -13.81 -17.15
C GLU A 63 -19.52 -14.66 -16.34
N LEU A 64 -19.94 -15.19 -15.18
CA LEU A 64 -19.07 -15.99 -14.32
C LEU A 64 -18.50 -17.25 -15.00
N PRO A 65 -19.26 -18.01 -15.79
CA PRO A 65 -18.72 -19.10 -16.61
C PRO A 65 -17.55 -18.68 -17.48
N ALA A 66 -17.68 -17.59 -18.24
CA ALA A 66 -16.62 -17.08 -19.12
C ALA A 66 -15.38 -16.63 -18.34
N ILE A 67 -15.59 -16.01 -17.17
CA ILE A 67 -14.49 -15.60 -16.29
C ILE A 67 -13.73 -16.82 -15.76
N TYR A 68 -14.46 -17.84 -15.27
CA TYR A 68 -13.91 -19.08 -14.72
C TYR A 68 -13.45 -20.11 -15.76
N SER A 69 -13.61 -19.88 -17.07
CA SER A 69 -13.11 -20.81 -18.10
C SER A 69 -12.08 -20.19 -19.04
N GLU A 70 -12.24 -18.90 -19.36
CA GLU A 70 -11.49 -18.26 -20.45
C GLU A 70 -10.64 -17.09 -19.97
N ARG A 71 -11.12 -16.29 -19.01
CA ARG A 71 -10.50 -15.01 -18.64
C ARG A 71 -9.59 -15.08 -17.41
N ALA A 72 -9.73 -16.08 -16.54
CA ALA A 72 -8.87 -16.30 -15.38
C ALA A 72 -7.87 -17.44 -15.59
N ALA A 73 -6.65 -17.27 -15.10
CA ALA A 73 -5.58 -18.27 -15.18
C ALA A 73 -5.82 -19.49 -14.28
N THR A 74 -6.28 -19.23 -13.06
CA THR A 74 -6.70 -20.26 -12.09
C THR A 74 -7.95 -19.78 -11.35
N VAL A 75 -8.69 -20.71 -10.74
CA VAL A 75 -9.85 -20.39 -9.90
C VAL A 75 -9.67 -21.01 -8.52
N VAL A 76 -9.78 -20.18 -7.48
CA VAL A 76 -9.91 -20.66 -6.10
C VAL A 76 -11.38 -20.88 -5.80
N VAL A 77 -11.73 -22.11 -5.41
CA VAL A 77 -13.11 -22.46 -5.04
C VAL A 77 -13.18 -22.61 -3.53
N PHE A 78 -13.90 -21.68 -2.89
CA PHE A 78 -14.17 -21.67 -1.46
C PHE A 78 -15.35 -22.58 -1.15
N VAL A 79 -15.04 -23.78 -0.69
CA VAL A 79 -16.01 -24.84 -0.43
C VAL A 79 -16.63 -24.65 0.94
N SER A 80 -17.95 -24.63 0.98
CA SER A 80 -18.78 -24.61 2.19
C SER A 80 -20.10 -25.31 1.91
N ALA A 81 -20.84 -25.67 2.96
CA ALA A 81 -22.21 -26.17 2.85
C ALA A 81 -23.12 -25.22 2.06
N ASP A 82 -22.97 -23.90 2.28
CA ASP A 82 -23.73 -22.87 1.58
C ASP A 82 -23.38 -22.81 0.08
N TYR A 83 -22.08 -22.92 -0.24
CA TYR A 83 -21.61 -22.97 -1.62
C TYR A 83 -22.14 -24.19 -2.35
N ALA A 84 -22.12 -25.36 -1.70
CA ALA A 84 -22.64 -26.60 -2.25
C ALA A 84 -24.15 -26.54 -2.53
N ALA A 85 -24.92 -25.88 -1.65
CA ALA A 85 -26.38 -25.82 -1.77
C ALA A 85 -26.87 -24.81 -2.83
N ARG A 86 -26.19 -23.66 -2.99
CA ARG A 86 -26.71 -22.53 -3.78
C ARG A 86 -25.96 -22.26 -5.08
N ASP A 87 -24.63 -22.34 -5.01
CA ASP A 87 -23.74 -21.91 -6.08
C ASP A 87 -23.29 -23.10 -6.95
N TRP A 88 -23.00 -24.23 -6.32
CA TRP A 88 -22.62 -25.48 -7.00
C TRP A 88 -23.78 -26.16 -7.74
N THR A 89 -25.02 -25.99 -7.26
CA THR A 89 -26.23 -26.55 -7.87
C THR A 89 -26.57 -25.92 -9.22
N ARG A 90 -25.99 -24.76 -9.54
CA ARG A 90 -26.14 -24.11 -10.84
C ARG A 90 -25.36 -24.87 -11.91
N HIS A 91 -26.10 -25.52 -12.81
CA HIS A 91 -25.54 -26.39 -13.85
C HIS A 91 -24.46 -25.72 -14.72
N GLU A 92 -24.60 -24.42 -15.01
CA GLU A 92 -23.67 -23.63 -15.82
C GLU A 92 -22.31 -23.45 -15.14
N ARG A 93 -22.30 -23.06 -13.86
CA ARG A 93 -21.06 -22.88 -13.08
C ARG A 93 -20.33 -24.21 -12.90
N ARG A 94 -21.08 -25.27 -12.61
CA ARG A 94 -20.54 -26.64 -12.52
C ARG A 94 -19.95 -27.12 -13.84
N ALA A 95 -20.62 -26.84 -14.96
CA ALA A 95 -20.13 -27.20 -16.29
C ALA A 95 -18.85 -26.44 -16.66
N ALA A 96 -18.78 -25.13 -16.37
CA ALA A 96 -17.61 -24.30 -16.64
C ALA A 96 -16.37 -24.77 -15.85
N LEU A 97 -16.50 -24.99 -14.54
CA LEU A 97 -15.40 -25.48 -13.70
C LEU A 97 -14.96 -26.89 -14.11
N ASN A 98 -15.89 -27.81 -14.36
CA ASN A 98 -15.56 -29.16 -14.80
C ASN A 98 -14.87 -29.18 -16.18
N ARG A 99 -15.29 -28.31 -17.10
CA ARG A 99 -14.65 -28.15 -18.41
C ARG A 99 -13.22 -27.64 -18.24
N ALA A 100 -13.03 -26.60 -17.45
CA ALA A 100 -11.72 -26.01 -17.23
C ALA A 100 -10.74 -26.99 -16.54
N VAL A 101 -11.21 -27.80 -15.59
CA VAL A 101 -10.43 -28.89 -14.96
C VAL A 101 -10.02 -29.96 -15.97
N ARG A 102 -10.89 -30.32 -16.93
CA ARG A 102 -10.56 -31.31 -17.97
C ARG A 102 -9.56 -30.80 -18.98
N GLU A 103 -9.65 -29.52 -19.34
CA GLU A 103 -8.83 -28.89 -20.37
C GLU A 103 -7.45 -28.44 -19.84
N ARG A 104 -7.31 -28.18 -18.53
CA ARG A 104 -6.09 -27.61 -17.94
C ARG A 104 -5.68 -28.36 -16.66
N ARG A 105 -4.45 -28.88 -16.65
CA ARG A 105 -3.85 -29.49 -15.44
C ARG A 105 -3.66 -28.40 -14.38
N GLU A 106 -4.20 -28.61 -13.19
CA GLU A 106 -4.09 -27.73 -12.00
C GLU A 106 -4.77 -26.34 -12.11
N TYR A 107 -5.92 -26.26 -12.78
CA TYR A 107 -6.69 -25.02 -12.94
C TYR A 107 -7.51 -24.59 -11.70
N VAL A 108 -8.04 -25.55 -10.95
CA VAL A 108 -8.89 -25.28 -9.78
C VAL A 108 -8.12 -25.55 -8.50
N LEU A 109 -8.20 -24.61 -7.56
CA LEU A 109 -7.58 -24.67 -6.24
C LEU A 109 -8.69 -24.72 -5.17
N PRO A 110 -9.09 -25.90 -4.69
CA PRO A 110 -10.14 -25.99 -3.69
C PRO A 110 -9.65 -25.56 -2.30
N ALA A 111 -10.47 -24.79 -1.60
CA ALA A 111 -10.20 -24.33 -0.24
C ALA A 111 -11.47 -24.49 0.62
N ALA A 112 -11.42 -25.31 1.65
CA ALA A 112 -12.60 -25.81 2.33
C ALA A 112 -12.79 -25.18 3.72
N PHE A 113 -13.97 -24.60 3.97
CA PHE A 113 -14.40 -24.13 5.28
C PHE A 113 -14.99 -25.24 6.15
N ASP A 114 -15.43 -26.34 5.53
CA ASP A 114 -15.99 -27.52 6.18
C ASP A 114 -15.71 -28.77 5.34
N ASP A 115 -16.16 -29.94 5.81
CA ASP A 115 -15.94 -31.22 5.12
C ASP A 115 -17.04 -31.51 4.07
N THR A 116 -17.69 -30.46 3.54
CA THR A 116 -18.77 -30.62 2.55
C THR A 116 -18.23 -31.20 1.24
N PRO A 117 -18.80 -32.31 0.75
CA PRO A 117 -18.41 -32.85 -0.54
C PRO A 117 -18.92 -31.96 -1.69
N LEU A 118 -18.08 -31.75 -2.71
CA LEU A 118 -18.49 -31.21 -4.01
C LEU A 118 -18.38 -32.31 -5.08
N PRO A 119 -19.49 -33.01 -5.37
CA PRO A 119 -19.48 -34.12 -6.32
C PRO A 119 -18.99 -33.68 -7.71
N GLY A 120 -17.91 -34.29 -8.19
CA GLY A 120 -17.30 -34.02 -9.50
C GLY A 120 -16.10 -33.05 -9.49
N LEU A 121 -15.89 -32.29 -8.41
CA LEU A 121 -14.71 -31.42 -8.25
C LEU A 121 -13.73 -31.94 -7.21
N LEU A 122 -14.23 -32.41 -6.06
CA LEU A 122 -13.43 -32.85 -4.93
C LEU A 122 -13.23 -34.38 -4.86
N SER A 123 -13.63 -35.15 -5.87
CA SER A 123 -13.49 -36.62 -5.80
C SER A 123 -12.03 -37.07 -5.72
N ASP A 124 -11.12 -36.34 -6.37
CA ASP A 124 -9.71 -36.73 -6.51
C ASP A 124 -8.73 -35.55 -6.29
N MET A 125 -9.21 -34.41 -5.77
CA MET A 125 -8.41 -33.18 -5.58
C MET A 125 -8.14 -32.89 -4.10
N VAL A 126 -6.90 -32.48 -3.78
CA VAL A 126 -6.53 -32.04 -2.43
C VAL A 126 -7.03 -30.61 -2.21
N ALA A 127 -7.85 -30.41 -1.18
CA ALA A 127 -8.32 -29.10 -0.74
C ALA A 127 -7.48 -28.55 0.43
N ILE A 128 -7.30 -27.23 0.47
CA ILE A 128 -6.71 -26.55 1.63
C ILE A 128 -7.79 -26.31 2.70
N ASP A 129 -7.56 -26.78 3.92
CA ASP A 129 -8.47 -26.56 5.06
C ASP A 129 -8.39 -25.10 5.59
N LEU A 130 -9.46 -24.33 5.50
CA LEU A 130 -9.52 -22.94 5.92
C LEU A 130 -9.89 -22.74 7.39
N ARG A 131 -10.35 -23.78 8.11
CA ARG A 131 -10.82 -23.67 9.52
C ARG A 131 -9.75 -23.17 10.49
N ARG A 132 -8.48 -23.35 10.14
CA ARG A 132 -7.32 -22.98 10.96
C ARG A 132 -6.41 -21.96 10.28
N ARG A 133 -6.90 -21.27 9.24
CA ARG A 133 -6.08 -20.37 8.42
C ARG A 133 -6.73 -18.99 8.31
N THR A 134 -5.95 -17.96 8.56
CA THR A 134 -6.42 -16.58 8.33
C THR A 134 -6.46 -16.28 6.82
N PRO A 135 -7.29 -15.31 6.38
CA PRO A 135 -7.34 -14.87 4.98
C PRO A 135 -5.95 -14.56 4.40
N GLN A 136 -5.07 -13.97 5.20
CA GLN A 136 -3.75 -13.54 4.76
C GLN A 136 -2.79 -14.73 4.60
N GLN A 137 -2.86 -15.73 5.48
CA GLN A 137 -2.08 -16.96 5.32
C GLN A 137 -2.52 -17.69 4.06
N PHE A 138 -3.82 -17.74 3.81
CA PHE A 138 -4.35 -18.37 2.62
C PHE A 138 -3.96 -17.61 1.33
N ALA A 139 -4.00 -16.28 1.34
CA ALA A 139 -3.53 -15.46 0.22
C ALA A 139 -2.06 -15.72 -0.14
N VAL A 140 -1.18 -15.89 0.85
CA VAL A 140 0.23 -16.25 0.61
C VAL A 140 0.33 -17.62 -0.07
N MET A 141 -0.43 -18.61 0.40
CA MET A 141 -0.45 -19.95 -0.21
C MET A 141 -0.94 -19.92 -1.66
N VAL A 142 -1.94 -19.08 -1.96
CA VAL A 142 -2.43 -18.87 -3.32
C VAL A 142 -1.35 -18.22 -4.18
N ALA A 143 -0.67 -17.18 -3.70
CA ALA A 143 0.42 -16.53 -4.43
C ALA A 143 1.61 -17.48 -4.70
N GLU A 144 2.01 -18.29 -3.72
CA GLU A 144 3.05 -19.33 -3.88
C GLU A 144 2.64 -20.39 -4.92
N LYS A 145 1.36 -20.79 -4.92
CA LYS A 145 0.84 -21.74 -5.90
C LYS A 145 0.83 -21.16 -7.31
N LEU A 146 0.42 -19.90 -7.48
CA LEU A 146 0.46 -19.19 -8.77
C LEU A 146 1.89 -19.11 -9.32
N ALA A 147 2.86 -18.75 -8.46
CA ALA A 147 4.28 -18.71 -8.84
C ALA A 147 4.79 -20.09 -9.30
N THR A 148 4.40 -21.17 -8.60
CA THR A 148 4.76 -22.55 -8.97
C THR A 148 4.17 -22.96 -10.33
N LEU A 149 2.98 -22.46 -10.67
CA LEU A 149 2.31 -22.71 -11.95
C LEU A 149 2.90 -21.90 -13.11
N GLY A 150 3.92 -21.08 -12.88
CA GLY A 150 4.44 -20.13 -13.88
C GLY A 150 3.42 -19.05 -14.24
N ILE A 151 2.34 -18.92 -13.46
CA ILE A 151 1.39 -17.82 -13.51
C ILE A 151 2.05 -16.71 -12.69
N THR A 152 3.08 -16.09 -13.27
CA THR A 152 3.73 -14.94 -12.66
C THR A 152 2.68 -13.85 -12.49
N ALA A 153 2.55 -13.33 -11.26
CA ALA A 153 1.71 -12.16 -10.97
C ALA A 153 1.91 -11.15 -12.10
N ARG A 154 0.85 -10.90 -12.87
CA ARG A 154 0.96 -9.98 -13.99
C ARG A 154 1.31 -8.62 -13.37
N PRO A 155 2.39 -7.95 -13.79
CA PRO A 155 2.62 -6.59 -13.35
C PRO A 155 1.33 -5.84 -13.63
N LEU A 156 0.78 -5.16 -12.61
CA LEU A 156 -0.36 -4.26 -12.77
C LEU A 156 -0.18 -3.51 -14.09
N PRO A 157 -1.18 -3.50 -15.00
CA PRO A 157 -1.02 -2.85 -16.29
C PRO A 157 -0.48 -1.45 -16.03
N ALA A 158 0.67 -1.17 -16.64
CA ALA A 158 1.37 0.08 -16.54
C ALA A 158 0.43 1.19 -16.99
N ASN A 159 -0.30 1.78 -16.05
CA ASN A 159 -1.00 3.02 -16.33
C ASN A 159 0.09 4.10 -16.32
N SER A 160 0.43 4.53 -17.54
CA SER A 160 1.22 5.71 -17.89
C SER A 160 2.67 5.78 -17.40
N GLY A 161 3.60 5.17 -18.15
CA GLY A 161 4.95 5.73 -18.39
C GLY A 161 5.94 5.90 -17.22
N ALA A 162 5.64 5.47 -15.98
CA ALA A 162 6.54 5.63 -14.86
C ALA A 162 7.62 4.52 -14.80
N ARG A 163 8.89 4.92 -14.80
CA ARG A 163 10.07 4.05 -14.60
C ARG A 163 10.01 3.37 -13.20
N PRO A 164 10.65 2.20 -12.99
CA PRO A 164 10.78 1.62 -11.65
C PRO A 164 11.40 2.64 -10.69
N ILE A 165 10.71 2.90 -9.57
CA ILE A 165 10.92 4.08 -8.71
C ILE A 165 12.12 3.92 -7.76
N PHE A 166 12.39 2.71 -7.26
CA PHE A 166 13.62 2.46 -6.49
C PHE A 166 14.64 1.68 -7.31
N ARG A 167 15.84 2.25 -7.44
CA ARG A 167 17.02 1.51 -7.90
C ARG A 167 17.95 1.25 -6.73
N ARG A 168 18.60 0.09 -6.73
CA ARG A 168 19.54 -0.28 -5.65
C ARG A 168 20.67 0.74 -5.55
N GLU A 169 21.15 1.24 -6.68
CA GLU A 169 22.24 2.22 -6.76
C GLU A 169 21.82 3.57 -6.15
N GLU A 170 20.54 3.95 -6.29
CA GLU A 170 19.99 5.21 -5.76
C GLU A 170 19.69 5.11 -4.25
N LEU A 171 19.43 3.90 -3.75
CA LEU A 171 19.18 3.63 -2.33
C LEU A 171 20.46 3.38 -1.52
N ALA A 172 21.57 3.03 -2.16
CA ALA A 172 22.84 2.84 -1.49
C ALA A 172 23.32 4.16 -0.85
N GLY A 173 23.42 4.19 0.48
CA GLY A 173 23.74 5.38 1.27
C GLY A 173 22.54 6.26 1.62
N ALA A 174 21.33 5.90 1.16
CA ALA A 174 20.11 6.62 1.46
C ALA A 174 19.64 6.37 2.90
N ARG A 175 18.74 7.24 3.37
CA ARG A 175 18.05 7.08 4.64
C ARG A 175 16.56 6.98 4.41
N VAL A 176 15.93 5.99 5.04
CA VAL A 176 14.49 5.77 5.00
C VAL A 176 13.93 6.04 6.38
N LEU A 177 13.02 7.00 6.48
CA LEU A 177 12.22 7.18 7.68
C LEU A 177 11.04 6.23 7.63
N LYS A 178 10.81 5.46 8.69
CA LYS A 178 9.64 4.60 8.88
C LYS A 178 8.80 5.11 10.05
N VAL A 179 7.49 5.20 9.85
CA VAL A 179 6.52 5.65 10.84
C VAL A 179 5.42 4.61 10.97
N ALA A 180 5.30 4.00 12.14
CA ALA A 180 4.32 2.97 12.44
C ALA A 180 2.97 3.61 12.79
N LYS A 181 1.87 3.08 12.24
CA LYS A 181 0.52 3.63 12.44
C LYS A 181 0.00 3.42 13.86
N ASP A 182 0.12 2.20 14.39
CA ASP A 182 -0.61 1.78 15.59
C ASP A 182 0.23 1.94 16.86
N SER A 183 1.49 1.53 16.80
CA SER A 183 2.44 1.68 17.90
C SER A 183 3.05 3.08 17.99
N GLY A 184 2.89 3.90 16.94
CA GLY A 184 3.47 5.23 16.85
C GLY A 184 5.00 5.24 16.73
N LYS A 185 5.64 4.08 16.63
CA LYS A 185 7.10 3.94 16.56
C LYS A 185 7.68 4.65 15.35
N VAL A 186 8.80 5.34 15.53
CA VAL A 186 9.49 6.06 14.46
C VAL A 186 10.95 5.62 14.42
N ALA A 187 11.40 5.19 13.25
CA ALA A 187 12.76 4.73 13.06
C ALA A 187 13.36 5.28 11.78
N LEU A 188 14.67 5.52 11.82
CA LEU A 188 15.49 5.90 10.69
C LEU A 188 16.37 4.72 10.30
N CYS A 189 16.20 4.23 9.08
CA CYS A 189 17.01 3.18 8.48
C CYS A 189 18.07 3.81 7.60
N THR A 190 19.34 3.56 7.89
CA THR A 190 20.45 3.91 6.99
C THR A 190 20.77 2.71 6.12
N LEU A 191 20.66 2.87 4.81
CA LEU A 191 20.88 1.80 3.83
C LEU A 191 22.34 1.84 3.38
N HIS A 192 23.11 0.80 3.60
CA HIS A 192 24.51 0.71 3.15
C HIS A 192 24.60 0.01 1.79
N GLY A 193 25.60 0.36 0.98
CA GLY A 193 25.71 -0.16 -0.41
C GLY A 193 25.91 -1.68 -0.52
N ASP A 194 26.41 -2.30 0.53
CA ASP A 194 26.57 -3.76 0.63
C ASP A 194 25.24 -4.50 0.89
N GLY A 195 24.14 -3.79 1.11
CA GLY A 195 22.84 -4.37 1.46
C GLY A 195 22.59 -4.50 2.96
N SER A 196 23.54 -4.10 3.81
CA SER A 196 23.32 -3.97 5.25
C SER A 196 22.53 -2.70 5.57
N LEU A 197 21.79 -2.74 6.68
CA LEU A 197 20.97 -1.63 7.15
C LEU A 197 21.18 -1.43 8.64
N LEU A 198 21.25 -0.16 9.05
CA LEU A 198 21.25 0.25 10.45
C LEU A 198 19.93 0.96 10.78
N GLU A 199 19.09 0.35 11.61
CA GLU A 199 17.86 0.97 12.09
C GLU A 199 18.10 1.64 13.45
N ARG A 200 17.67 2.89 13.58
CA ARG A 200 17.75 3.65 14.83
C ARG A 200 16.42 4.29 15.14
N TRP A 201 15.98 4.20 16.38
CA TRP A 201 14.82 4.95 16.84
C TRP A 201 15.06 6.46 16.76
N LEU A 202 14.10 7.17 16.17
CA LEU A 202 14.20 8.61 16.03
C LEU A 202 13.65 9.30 17.30
N PRO A 203 14.44 10.14 17.99
CA PRO A 203 13.90 10.95 19.08
C PRO A 203 12.85 11.91 18.53
N LEU A 204 11.75 12.08 19.27
CA LEU A 204 10.66 12.96 18.86
C LEU A 204 10.67 14.28 19.61
N SER A 205 11.62 14.50 20.52
CA SER A 205 11.80 15.77 21.22
C SER A 205 13.30 16.06 21.43
N PRO A 206 13.68 17.32 21.64
CA PRO A 206 15.04 17.66 22.07
C PRO A 206 15.46 16.96 23.37
N ASP A 207 14.51 16.67 24.26
CA ASP A 207 14.78 16.01 25.55
C ASP A 207 15.04 14.51 25.35
N ASP A 208 14.26 13.84 24.48
CA ASP A 208 14.45 12.43 24.11
C ASP A 208 15.80 12.20 23.42
N ALA A 209 16.29 13.21 22.70
CA ALA A 209 17.54 13.17 21.95
C ALA A 209 18.79 13.03 22.83
N ALA A 210 18.68 13.18 24.15
CA ALA A 210 19.78 12.93 25.08
C ALA A 210 20.10 11.43 25.23
N THR A 211 19.11 10.56 25.00
CA THR A 211 19.30 9.11 25.01
C THR A 211 19.66 8.63 23.61
N ASP A 212 20.77 7.88 23.49
CA ASP A 212 21.04 7.17 22.25
C ASP A 212 19.98 6.07 22.11
N GLY A 213 19.01 6.31 21.22
CA GLY A 213 17.91 5.38 20.96
C GLY A 213 18.45 4.01 20.53
N GLU A 214 17.65 2.97 20.76
CA GLU A 214 18.03 1.60 20.40
C GLU A 214 18.46 1.52 18.92
N VAL A 215 19.57 0.82 18.68
CA VAL A 215 20.13 0.60 17.35
C VAL A 215 20.03 -0.88 17.04
N ARG A 216 19.55 -1.22 15.85
CA ARG A 216 19.37 -2.59 15.39
C ARG A 216 19.96 -2.77 14.01
N ASP A 217 20.72 -3.84 13.85
CA ASP A 217 21.25 -4.24 12.56
C ASP A 217 20.18 -5.00 11.75
N GLY A 218 20.27 -4.85 10.43
CA GLY A 218 19.35 -5.44 9.49
C GLY A 218 19.93 -5.53 8.08
N GLY A 219 19.06 -5.88 7.13
CA GLY A 219 19.38 -5.91 5.72
C GLY A 219 18.29 -5.22 4.89
N TRP A 220 18.66 -4.82 3.68
CA TRP A 220 17.72 -4.28 2.72
C TRP A 220 18.00 -4.81 1.31
N SER A 221 16.96 -4.84 0.49
CA SER A 221 17.06 -5.19 -0.92
C SER A 221 15.95 -4.54 -1.74
N VAL A 222 16.16 -4.40 -3.04
CA VAL A 222 15.11 -4.03 -4.00
C VAL A 222 14.71 -5.31 -4.73
N VAL A 223 13.42 -5.67 -4.66
CA VAL A 223 12.90 -6.83 -5.38
C VAL A 223 12.50 -6.46 -6.81
N GLU A 224 12.26 -7.45 -7.68
CA GLU A 224 12.11 -7.29 -9.16
C GLU A 224 11.05 -6.25 -9.60
N GLU A 225 10.14 -5.85 -8.71
CA GLU A 225 9.12 -4.82 -8.95
C GLU A 225 9.52 -3.40 -8.49
N GLY A 226 10.77 -3.19 -8.08
CA GLY A 226 11.21 -1.90 -7.53
C GLY A 226 10.64 -1.61 -6.14
N ARG A 227 10.18 -2.64 -5.40
CA ARG A 227 9.75 -2.52 -4.01
C ARG A 227 10.97 -2.62 -3.09
N LEU A 228 11.04 -1.74 -2.08
CA LEU A 228 12.10 -1.79 -1.07
C LEU A 228 11.70 -2.77 0.04
N GLN A 229 12.53 -3.77 0.26
CA GLN A 229 12.42 -4.69 1.39
C GLN A 229 13.42 -4.31 2.48
N ILE A 230 12.94 -4.24 3.72
CA ILE A 230 13.73 -4.00 4.94
C ILE A 230 13.52 -5.18 5.88
N VAL A 231 14.61 -5.73 6.41
CA VAL A 231 14.61 -6.85 7.37
C VAL A 231 15.41 -6.44 8.59
N VAL A 232 14.78 -6.42 9.77
CA VAL A 232 15.44 -6.11 11.05
C VAL A 232 15.05 -7.17 12.07
N GLY A 233 16.00 -8.02 12.46
CA GLY A 233 15.72 -9.23 13.23
C GLY A 233 14.66 -10.10 12.55
N ASN A 234 13.52 -10.30 13.21
CA ASN A 234 12.38 -11.09 12.71
C ASN A 234 11.30 -10.25 12.00
N TYR A 235 11.54 -8.96 11.83
CA TYR A 235 10.60 -8.04 11.20
C TYR A 235 10.92 -7.87 9.73
N TRP A 236 9.89 -8.02 8.90
CA TRP A 236 9.97 -7.86 7.46
C TRP A 236 9.02 -6.75 7.03
N LEU A 237 9.54 -5.74 6.33
CA LEU A 237 8.77 -4.65 5.77
C LEU A 237 8.98 -4.57 4.26
N HIS A 238 7.88 -4.54 3.51
CA HIS A 238 7.89 -4.19 2.11
C HIS A 238 7.29 -2.80 1.92
N LEU A 239 8.01 -1.94 1.24
CA LEU A 239 7.57 -0.59 0.88
C LEU A 239 7.29 -0.54 -0.62
N SER A 240 6.06 -0.18 -0.95
CA SER A 240 5.68 0.16 -2.31
C SER A 240 5.89 1.65 -2.53
N ALA A 241 6.48 1.97 -3.68
CA ALA A 241 6.70 3.35 -4.07
C ALA A 241 5.35 4.07 -4.30
N ASP A 242 5.33 5.36 -4.00
CA ASP A 242 4.17 6.23 -4.18
C ASP A 242 4.67 7.49 -4.92
N PRO A 243 3.98 7.97 -5.97
CA PRO A 243 4.40 9.16 -6.71
C PRO A 243 4.57 10.41 -5.84
N SER A 244 3.84 10.52 -4.73
CA SER A 244 3.98 11.60 -3.76
C SER A 244 5.25 11.52 -2.89
N GLY A 245 6.04 10.46 -3.03
CA GLY A 245 7.17 10.14 -2.15
C GLY A 245 6.75 9.53 -0.80
N LEU A 246 5.44 9.48 -0.50
CA LEU A 246 4.92 8.86 0.72
C LEU A 246 4.66 7.36 0.51
N HIS A 247 5.70 6.56 0.71
CA HIS A 247 5.65 5.12 0.57
C HIS A 247 4.84 4.47 1.70
N ARG A 248 4.15 3.38 1.40
CA ARG A 248 3.37 2.63 2.38
C ARG A 248 3.76 1.16 2.36
N GLY A 249 3.67 0.53 3.52
CA GLY A 249 4.03 -0.86 3.70
C GLY A 249 3.41 -1.50 4.93
N VAL A 250 3.57 -2.81 5.05
CA VAL A 250 3.17 -3.56 6.23
C VAL A 250 4.40 -4.27 6.76
N GLU A 251 4.74 -4.01 8.02
CA GLU A 251 5.76 -4.75 8.74
C GLU A 251 5.12 -5.99 9.36
N ALA A 252 5.73 -7.14 9.15
CA ALA A 252 5.30 -8.42 9.70
C ALA A 252 6.38 -8.96 10.65
N LEU A 253 5.98 -9.31 11.88
CA LEU A 253 6.81 -10.13 12.76
C LEU A 253 6.61 -11.60 12.41
N ILE A 254 7.70 -12.27 12.06
CA ILE A 254 7.70 -13.69 11.72
C ILE A 254 8.41 -14.48 12.82
N LEU A 255 7.69 -15.38 13.49
CA LEU A 255 8.30 -16.35 14.42
C LEU A 255 8.15 -17.76 13.81
N GLY A 256 9.27 -18.32 13.35
CA GLY A 256 9.27 -19.59 12.60
C GLY A 256 8.56 -19.44 11.25
N ARG A 257 7.43 -20.15 11.05
CA ARG A 257 6.59 -20.06 9.84
C ARG A 257 5.29 -19.28 10.05
N VAL A 258 5.14 -18.59 11.18
CA VAL A 258 3.90 -17.90 11.56
C VAL A 258 4.11 -16.40 11.63
N THR A 259 3.26 -15.65 10.94
CA THR A 259 3.15 -14.20 11.12
C THR A 259 2.39 -13.93 12.42
N VAL A 260 3.06 -13.32 13.39
CA VAL A 260 2.53 -13.12 14.74
C VAL A 260 1.98 -11.71 14.92
N ARG A 261 2.49 -10.74 14.16
CA ARG A 261 2.02 -9.35 14.21
C ARG A 261 2.14 -8.73 12.83
N ARG A 262 1.16 -7.90 12.47
CA ARG A 262 1.22 -7.02 11.30
C ARG A 262 0.93 -5.60 11.75
N GLU A 263 1.70 -4.66 11.22
CA GLU A 263 1.52 -3.24 11.50
C GLU A 263 1.75 -2.42 10.23
N THR A 264 0.89 -1.44 9.99
CA THR A 264 1.00 -0.56 8.81
C THR A 264 2.01 0.54 9.05
N PHE A 265 2.83 0.83 8.03
CA PHE A 265 3.84 1.87 8.05
C PHE A 265 3.64 2.87 6.91
N ALA A 266 4.01 4.11 7.19
CA ALA A 266 4.35 5.11 6.20
C ALA A 266 5.88 5.29 6.19
N ALA A 267 6.47 5.50 5.02
CA ALA A 267 7.89 5.72 4.87
C ALA A 267 8.21 6.76 3.81
N VAL A 268 9.33 7.46 3.97
CA VAL A 268 9.86 8.43 3.00
C VAL A 268 11.37 8.29 2.91
N LEU A 269 11.92 8.59 1.73
CA LEU A 269 13.35 8.83 1.59
C LEU A 269 13.71 10.20 2.17
N VAL A 270 14.62 10.22 3.13
CA VAL A 270 15.05 11.46 3.76
C VAL A 270 15.88 12.27 2.77
N ASP A 271 15.48 13.52 2.56
CA ASP A 271 16.24 14.48 1.78
C ASP A 271 17.29 15.14 2.67
N PRO A 272 18.59 14.86 2.48
CA PRO A 272 19.65 15.36 3.37
C PRO A 272 19.98 16.84 3.13
N ARG A 273 19.42 17.47 2.08
CA ARG A 273 19.76 18.84 1.70
C ARG A 273 19.26 19.84 2.75
N PRO A 274 19.98 20.96 2.96
CA PRO A 274 19.53 22.06 3.83
C PRO A 274 18.16 22.58 3.42
N LEU A 275 17.34 23.00 4.39
CA LEU A 275 16.01 23.54 4.13
C LEU A 275 16.09 24.71 3.14
N PRO A 276 15.34 24.70 2.03
CA PRO A 276 15.35 25.81 1.10
C PRO A 276 14.63 27.00 1.72
N THR A 277 15.06 28.22 1.38
CA THR A 277 14.48 29.45 1.90
C THR A 277 13.37 30.03 1.02
N ALA A 278 13.31 29.63 -0.26
CA ALA A 278 12.39 30.17 -1.26
C ALA A 278 11.67 29.10 -2.11
N GLU A 279 12.20 27.88 -2.19
CA GLU A 279 11.63 26.79 -3.00
C GLU A 279 10.61 25.97 -2.23
N ALA A 280 9.71 25.29 -2.94
CA ALA A 280 8.78 24.34 -2.33
C ALA A 280 9.48 23.06 -1.84
N TRP A 281 8.98 22.47 -0.75
CA TRP A 281 9.52 21.24 -0.16
C TRP A 281 8.48 20.53 0.71
N MET A 282 8.78 19.28 1.09
CA MET A 282 7.89 18.46 1.91
C MET A 282 8.60 17.93 3.15
N ALA A 283 7.83 17.70 4.22
CA ALA A 283 8.33 17.07 5.43
C ALA A 283 7.26 16.31 6.20
N MET A 284 7.71 15.40 7.06
CA MET A 284 6.89 14.79 8.09
C MET A 284 7.09 15.50 9.42
N LYS A 285 6.00 15.88 10.07
CA LYS A 285 5.98 16.35 11.47
C LYS A 285 5.50 15.21 12.38
N LEU A 286 6.35 14.85 13.33
CA LEU A 286 6.22 13.68 14.20
C LEU A 286 6.34 14.10 15.67
N GLY A 287 5.22 14.25 16.36
CA GLY A 287 5.20 14.69 17.76
C GLY A 287 5.22 13.55 18.77
N GLU A 288 5.75 13.80 19.96
CA GLU A 288 5.81 12.83 21.07
C GLU A 288 4.44 12.30 21.49
N ARG A 289 3.38 13.14 21.38
CA ARG A 289 1.99 12.78 21.69
C ARG A 289 1.23 12.12 20.51
N GLY A 290 1.95 11.42 19.64
CA GLY A 290 1.35 10.69 18.52
C GLY A 290 0.90 11.57 17.34
N VAL A 291 1.36 12.82 17.27
CA VAL A 291 1.09 13.69 16.11
C VAL A 291 1.82 13.14 14.89
N ARG A 292 1.11 12.79 13.82
CA ARG A 292 1.68 12.26 12.56
C ARG A 292 1.12 13.04 11.37
N ARG A 293 1.87 14.02 10.88
CA ARG A 293 1.42 14.94 9.83
C ARG A 293 2.40 14.99 8.66
N SER A 294 1.85 15.16 7.47
CA SER A 294 2.60 15.57 6.28
C SER A 294 2.46 17.08 6.12
N LEU A 295 3.57 17.76 5.87
CA LEU A 295 3.65 19.18 5.57
C LEU A 295 4.05 19.33 4.09
N VAL A 296 3.30 20.15 3.37
CA VAL A 296 3.68 20.64 2.04
C VAL A 296 3.94 22.13 2.19
N CYS A 297 5.19 22.53 1.96
CA CYS A 297 5.66 23.90 2.07
C CYS A 297 5.78 24.46 0.66
N TRP A 298 4.98 25.47 0.33
CA TRP A 298 4.93 26.09 -1.00
C TRP A 298 5.87 27.29 -1.12
N GLU A 299 6.22 27.64 -2.35
CA GLU A 299 6.90 28.90 -2.66
C GLU A 299 6.09 30.10 -2.15
N GLY A 300 6.77 31.13 -1.68
CA GLY A 300 6.12 32.30 -1.06
C GLY A 300 5.67 32.10 0.39
N GLY A 301 5.97 30.95 1.00
CA GLY A 301 5.82 30.75 2.45
C GLY A 301 4.47 30.19 2.91
N ALA A 302 3.58 29.80 1.99
CA ALA A 302 2.34 29.10 2.32
C ALA A 302 2.60 27.62 2.66
N LEU A 303 1.80 27.04 3.54
CA LEU A 303 1.95 25.65 3.99
C LEU A 303 0.61 24.94 4.11
N ASP A 304 0.60 23.66 3.78
CA ASP A 304 -0.53 22.74 3.99
C ASP A 304 -0.12 21.59 4.92
N GLU A 305 -0.87 21.42 6.02
CA GLU A 305 -0.70 20.29 6.96
C GLU A 305 -1.85 19.28 6.79
N ARG A 306 -1.51 18.00 6.62
CA ARG A 306 -2.47 16.88 6.48
C ARG A 306 -2.14 15.71 7.41
N HIS A 307 -3.14 14.90 7.76
CA HIS A 307 -2.89 13.68 8.55
C HIS A 307 -2.20 12.60 7.71
N LEU A 308 -1.18 11.95 8.26
CA LEU A 308 -0.36 10.99 7.52
C LEU A 308 -1.13 9.72 7.11
N PHE A 309 -2.02 9.24 7.98
CA PHE A 309 -2.76 7.97 7.81
C PHE A 309 -4.26 8.13 7.55
N ARG A 310 -4.78 9.36 7.43
CA ARG A 310 -6.22 9.63 7.28
C ARG A 310 -6.46 10.50 6.05
N ALA A 311 -6.80 9.87 4.94
CA ALA A 311 -6.96 10.52 3.65
C ALA A 311 -8.14 11.53 3.60
N ASP A 312 -9.11 11.37 4.50
CA ASP A 312 -10.32 12.19 4.63
C ASP A 312 -10.12 13.50 5.42
N THR A 313 -8.93 13.74 5.96
CA THR A 313 -8.68 14.97 6.74
C THR A 313 -8.46 16.18 5.84
N ARG A 314 -9.25 17.24 6.07
CA ARG A 314 -9.07 18.55 5.43
C ARG A 314 -7.67 19.10 5.71
N SER A 315 -7.08 19.71 4.69
CA SER A 315 -5.82 20.44 4.81
C SER A 315 -5.96 21.59 5.81
N ARG A 316 -4.93 21.79 6.64
CA ARG A 316 -4.85 22.95 7.54
C ARG A 316 -3.85 23.94 6.95
N PRO A 317 -4.29 25.14 6.53
CA PRO A 317 -3.40 26.12 5.97
C PRO A 317 -2.51 26.73 7.06
N GLY A 318 -1.30 27.10 6.67
CA GLY A 318 -0.31 27.69 7.55
C GLY A 318 0.73 28.50 6.76
N THR A 319 1.77 28.92 7.47
CA THR A 319 2.93 29.59 6.89
C THR A 319 4.22 28.95 7.36
N TRP A 320 5.27 29.06 6.57
CA TRP A 320 6.60 28.61 6.92
C TRP A 320 7.66 29.66 6.57
N LYS A 321 8.76 29.65 7.33
CA LYS A 321 9.95 30.45 7.06
C LYS A 321 11.18 29.67 7.53
N ALA A 322 12.04 29.30 6.58
CA ALA A 322 13.34 28.73 6.89
C ALA A 322 14.40 29.84 7.01
N GLY A 323 15.24 29.77 8.03
CA GLY A 323 16.52 30.45 8.12
C GLY A 323 17.68 29.45 7.94
N ASP A 324 18.90 29.89 8.18
CA ASP A 324 20.11 29.06 7.96
C ASP A 324 20.16 27.82 8.86
N ARG A 325 19.57 27.89 10.06
CA ARG A 325 19.62 26.83 11.08
C ARG A 325 18.32 26.66 11.87
N ASP A 326 17.24 27.23 11.38
CA ASP A 326 15.95 27.21 12.04
C ASP A 326 14.84 27.20 11.01
N LEU A 327 13.73 26.58 11.40
CA LEU A 327 12.49 26.67 10.66
C LEU A 327 11.40 27.09 11.62
N VAL A 328 10.64 28.09 11.20
CA VAL A 328 9.42 28.51 11.86
C VAL A 328 8.23 28.10 11.01
N VAL A 329 7.38 27.23 11.54
CA VAL A 329 6.09 26.87 10.93
C VAL A 329 4.96 27.38 11.82
N ARG A 330 3.92 27.98 11.21
CA ARG A 330 2.72 28.42 11.91
C ARG A 330 1.48 27.81 11.27
N VAL A 331 0.67 27.10 12.07
CA VAL A 331 -0.61 26.53 11.64
C VAL A 331 -1.66 26.89 12.67
N GLY A 332 -2.57 27.82 12.36
CA GLY A 332 -3.49 28.37 13.36
C GLY A 332 -2.75 29.05 14.52
N LYS A 333 -2.98 28.60 15.77
CA LYS A 333 -2.29 29.12 16.97
C LYS A 333 -0.92 28.49 17.23
N TRP A 334 -0.57 27.46 16.48
CA TRP A 334 0.58 26.61 16.74
C TRP A 334 1.81 27.22 16.08
N THR A 335 2.89 27.42 16.85
CA THR A 335 4.19 27.85 16.31
C THR A 335 5.22 26.79 16.63
N LEU A 336 5.90 26.33 15.58
CA LEU A 336 6.94 25.33 15.65
C LEU A 336 8.28 26.02 15.44
N THR A 337 9.26 25.71 16.29
CA THR A 337 10.65 26.14 16.10
C THR A 337 11.55 24.92 16.12
N THR A 338 12.47 24.84 15.16
CA THR A 338 13.36 23.66 15.03
C THR A 338 14.83 24.03 15.05
N ARG A 339 15.67 23.01 15.30
CA ARG A 339 17.12 23.01 15.13
C ARG A 339 17.58 21.68 14.51
N PRO A 340 18.74 21.65 13.82
CA PRO A 340 19.23 20.41 13.21
C PRO A 340 19.47 19.32 14.27
N TYR A 341 19.14 18.06 13.95
CA TYR A 341 19.41 16.95 14.85
C TYR A 341 20.83 16.41 14.67
N ARG A 342 21.74 16.82 15.58
CA ARG A 342 23.15 16.38 15.59
C ARG A 342 23.75 16.44 14.17
N ASN A 343 24.36 15.33 13.72
CA ASN A 343 24.92 15.16 12.37
C ASN A 343 24.03 14.23 11.52
N VAL A 344 22.71 14.34 11.62
CA VAL A 344 21.76 13.57 10.80
C VAL A 344 21.08 14.53 9.80
N PRO A 345 21.64 14.68 8.58
CA PRO A 345 21.09 15.59 7.59
C PRO A 345 19.63 15.28 7.25
N GLY A 346 18.83 16.32 7.04
CA GLY A 346 17.39 16.20 6.73
C GLY A 346 16.48 16.01 7.94
N VAL A 347 17.03 15.86 9.15
CA VAL A 347 16.29 15.66 10.39
C VAL A 347 16.47 16.84 11.33
N TRP A 348 15.36 17.33 11.87
CA TRP A 348 15.30 18.47 12.77
C TRP A 348 14.46 18.12 13.99
N LEU A 349 14.84 18.65 15.15
CA LEU A 349 14.05 18.56 16.37
C LEU A 349 13.56 19.93 16.76
N GLY A 350 12.37 19.98 17.34
CA GLY A 350 11.75 21.22 17.72
C GLY A 350 10.75 21.07 18.84
N THR A 351 10.21 22.21 19.23
CA THR A 351 9.12 22.29 20.18
C THR A 351 7.97 23.08 19.59
N GLU A 352 6.76 22.60 19.86
CA GLU A 352 5.51 23.13 19.36
C GLU A 352 4.78 23.83 20.52
N ARG A 353 4.57 25.15 20.36
CA ARG A 353 3.85 25.96 21.33
C ARG A 353 2.39 26.13 20.93
N THR A 354 1.48 25.81 21.86
CA THR A 354 0.03 25.75 21.63
C THR A 354 -0.72 26.92 22.27
N SER A 355 -0.15 27.49 23.33
CA SER A 355 -0.60 28.68 24.07
C SER A 355 0.61 29.38 24.72
N ALA A 356 0.45 30.63 25.18
CA ALA A 356 1.55 31.39 25.79
C ALA A 356 2.08 30.76 27.11
N ASP A 357 1.22 30.03 27.82
CA ASP A 357 1.46 29.53 29.18
C ASP A 357 1.48 27.99 29.29
N GLY A 358 1.33 27.26 28.18
CA GLY A 358 1.35 25.79 28.14
C GLY A 358 2.77 25.22 27.99
N PRO A 359 3.01 23.96 28.40
CA PRO A 359 4.27 23.28 28.11
C PRO A 359 4.44 23.13 26.60
N ASP A 360 5.66 23.32 26.10
CA ASP A 360 5.96 23.09 24.69
C ASP A 360 6.05 21.57 24.44
N ASP A 361 5.36 21.07 23.42
CA ASP A 361 5.39 19.65 23.05
C ASP A 361 6.53 19.38 22.06
N GLY A 362 7.29 18.31 22.27
CA GLY A 362 8.38 17.92 21.38
C GLY A 362 7.91 17.36 20.04
N PHE A 363 8.59 17.71 18.95
CA PHE A 363 8.45 17.02 17.67
C PHE A 363 9.77 16.86 16.89
N ALA A 364 9.81 15.83 16.06
CA ALA A 364 10.77 15.69 14.97
C ALA A 364 10.16 16.15 13.65
N LEU A 365 10.96 16.82 12.83
CA LEU A 365 10.65 17.17 11.46
C LEU A 365 11.66 16.50 10.53
N VAL A 366 11.16 15.75 9.56
CA VAL A 366 12.02 15.04 8.60
C VAL A 366 11.65 15.45 7.19
N ARG A 367 12.61 16.08 6.50
CA ARG A 367 12.45 16.48 5.11
C ARG A 367 12.51 15.26 4.21
N TYR A 368 11.67 15.25 3.18
CA TYR A 368 11.76 14.29 2.10
C TYR A 368 11.47 14.97 0.76
N ALA A 369 11.98 14.36 -0.31
CA ALA A 369 11.67 14.78 -1.67
C ALA A 369 10.54 13.90 -2.22
N PRO A 370 9.51 14.49 -2.84
CA PRO A 370 8.54 13.71 -3.58
C PRO A 370 9.17 13.13 -4.85
N THR A 371 8.60 12.03 -5.36
CA THR A 371 9.04 11.39 -6.62
C THR A 371 8.70 12.28 -7.83
N GLU A 372 7.63 13.08 -7.72
CA GLU A 372 7.21 14.09 -8.70
C GLU A 372 7.13 15.49 -8.08
N ALA A 373 7.16 16.55 -8.89
CA ALA A 373 7.14 17.93 -8.38
C ALA A 373 5.88 18.20 -7.51
N PRO A 374 6.00 18.96 -6.39
CA PRO A 374 4.89 19.18 -5.45
C PRO A 374 3.61 19.75 -6.07
N HIS A 375 3.71 20.44 -7.21
CA HIS A 375 2.59 21.05 -7.94
C HIS A 375 1.54 20.04 -8.42
N HIS A 376 1.87 18.75 -8.56
CA HIS A 376 0.94 17.71 -8.99
C HIS A 376 0.19 17.01 -7.84
N LEU A 377 0.44 17.38 -6.57
CA LEU A 377 -0.20 16.79 -5.39
C LEU A 377 -1.55 17.43 -5.00
N LEU A 378 -2.14 18.20 -5.92
CA LEU A 378 -3.47 18.76 -5.73
C LEU A 378 -4.52 17.63 -5.73
N PRO A 379 -5.49 17.60 -4.80
CA PRO A 379 -6.79 17.04 -5.12
C PRO A 379 -7.35 17.85 -6.29
N SER A 380 -7.97 17.19 -7.26
CA SER A 380 -8.80 17.84 -8.29
C SER A 380 -9.62 18.93 -7.62
N GLU A 381 -9.60 20.14 -8.18
CA GLU A 381 -10.41 21.24 -7.66
C GLU A 381 -11.85 20.74 -7.45
N PRO A 382 -12.53 21.15 -6.36
CA PRO A 382 -13.96 20.91 -6.28
C PRO A 382 -14.55 21.54 -7.54
N HIS A 383 -15.24 20.71 -8.33
CA HIS A 383 -15.95 21.15 -9.52
C HIS A 383 -16.90 22.27 -9.06
N ASP A 384 -16.55 23.52 -9.36
CA ASP A 384 -17.49 24.63 -9.27
C ASP A 384 -18.63 24.26 -10.23
N ASP A 385 -19.77 23.90 -9.64
CA ASP A 385 -21.02 23.72 -10.35
C ASP A 385 -21.53 25.14 -10.69
N PRO A 386 -21.53 25.56 -11.97
CA PRO A 386 -21.93 26.92 -12.32
C PRO A 386 -23.45 27.14 -12.26
N ALA A 387 -24.22 26.21 -11.67
CA ALA A 387 -25.67 26.28 -11.61
C ALA A 387 -26.27 26.93 -10.34
N ALA A 388 -25.47 27.50 -9.44
CA ALA A 388 -25.97 28.17 -8.23
C ALA A 388 -25.64 29.67 -8.18
N SER A 389 -25.98 30.41 -9.23
CA SER A 389 -25.99 31.88 -9.23
C SER A 389 -27.13 32.42 -10.09
N ALA A 390 -28.36 32.11 -9.68
CA ALA A 390 -29.54 32.86 -10.13
C ALA A 390 -29.91 33.90 -9.05
N PRO A 391 -29.97 35.21 -9.37
CA PRO A 391 -30.37 36.22 -8.41
C PRO A 391 -31.86 36.03 -8.06
N ARG A 392 -32.15 35.97 -6.75
CA ARG A 392 -33.52 36.07 -6.24
C ARG A 392 -34.11 37.40 -6.70
N ARG A 393 -35.14 37.34 -7.55
CA ARG A 393 -36.00 38.48 -7.84
C ARG A 393 -36.71 38.86 -6.55
N GLU A 394 -36.51 40.11 -6.13
CA GLU A 394 -37.42 40.80 -5.22
C GLU A 394 -38.77 40.93 -5.93
N ASP A 395 -39.76 40.16 -5.47
CA ASP A 395 -41.15 40.47 -5.76
C ASP A 395 -41.58 41.63 -4.87
N ALA A 396 -41.54 42.81 -5.47
CA ALA A 396 -42.36 43.94 -5.07
C ALA A 396 -43.79 43.70 -5.54
N ARG A 397 -44.75 43.76 -4.61
CA ARG A 397 -46.18 44.11 -4.73
C ARG A 397 -46.87 43.64 -3.45
N ALA A 398 -47.85 44.32 -2.87
CA ALA A 398 -48.46 45.64 -3.01
C ALA A 398 -49.34 45.76 -1.75
#